data_AF-A0A1V4K600-F1
#
_entry.id   AF-A0A1V4K600-F1
#
_cell.length_a   1.000
_cell.length_b   1.000
_cell.length_c   1.000
_cell.angle_alpha   90.00
_cell.angle_beta   90.00
_cell.angle_gamma   90.00
#
_symmetry.space_group_name_H-M   'P 1'
#
loop_
_entity.id
_entity.type
_entity.pdbx_description
1 polymer ?
#
loop_
_entity_poly.entity_id
_entity_poly.type
_entity_poly.pdbx_seq_one_letter_code
_entity_poly.pdbx_strand_id
1 'polypeptide(L)'
;MFQVANTRSSPLTSVQISAILYQEQENGQLHQTSVDFHLDSVTSDECPFFTFPLTYYHSITPSSPLAALLQREDAHHFELVVFLSAVQEGTGEMCQRRTSYLPSEIVPYHRFAPVLVRNAKGEYQIKMENFDKTIPELPAAADSKTPKKTAKEIRINGQHADSFQLCETGLAE
;
A
#
# COMPACT_ATOMS: atom_id res chain seq x y z
N MET A 1 1.03 -7.28 -4.82
CA MET A 1 0.83 -6.20 -3.84
C MET A 1 1.79 -6.42 -2.68
N PHE A 2 2.10 -5.40 -1.89
CA PHE A 2 2.77 -5.54 -0.59
C PHE A 2 2.18 -4.55 0.42
N GLN A 3 2.42 -4.78 1.72
CA GLN A 3 1.94 -3.90 2.79
C GLN A 3 3.09 -3.24 3.54
N VAL A 4 2.84 -2.03 4.03
CA VAL A 4 3.72 -1.31 4.93
C VAL A 4 2.93 -0.83 6.13
N ALA A 5 3.54 -0.86 7.32
CA ALA A 5 2.95 -0.32 8.54
C ALA A 5 3.95 0.55 9.28
N ASN A 6 3.45 1.64 9.86
CA ASN A 6 4.20 2.43 10.82
C ASN A 6 4.01 1.81 12.21
N THR A 7 5.07 1.22 12.76
CA THR A 7 5.08 0.67 14.11
C THR A 7 5.67 1.63 15.14
N ARG A 8 6.07 2.83 14.71
CA ARG A 8 6.60 3.88 15.59
C ARG A 8 5.46 4.56 16.32
N SER A 9 5.75 5.10 17.50
CA SER A 9 4.83 5.98 18.21
C SER A 9 4.66 7.34 17.52
N SER A 10 5.68 7.77 16.76
CA SER A 10 5.65 9.01 15.99
C SER A 10 4.95 8.81 14.64
N PRO A 11 4.03 9.72 14.25
CA PRO A 11 3.46 9.71 12.92
C PRO A 11 4.53 9.92 11.83
N LEU A 12 4.29 9.33 10.68
CA LEU A 12 5.05 9.56 9.46
C LEU A 12 4.10 10.14 8.40
N THR A 13 4.60 11.10 7.64
CA THR A 13 3.90 11.78 6.55
C THR A 13 4.70 11.65 5.25
N SER A 14 4.09 12.07 4.13
CA SER A 14 4.71 12.05 2.80
C SER A 14 5.35 10.71 2.44
N VAL A 15 4.59 9.64 2.63
CA VAL A 15 5.08 8.28 2.33
C VAL A 15 5.14 8.08 0.84
N GLN A 16 6.32 7.69 0.36
CA GLN A 16 6.58 7.38 -1.03
C GLN A 16 7.26 6.01 -1.15
N ILE A 17 6.94 5.32 -2.24
CA ILE A 17 7.52 4.03 -2.61
C ILE A 17 8.27 4.20 -3.93
N SER A 18 9.45 3.61 -3.99
CA SER A 18 10.09 3.29 -5.26
C SER A 18 10.52 1.83 -5.25
N ALA A 19 10.61 1.20 -6.42
CA ALA A 19 11.07 -0.18 -6.53
C ALA A 19 11.94 -0.40 -7.75
N ILE A 20 12.93 -1.27 -7.59
CA ILE A 20 13.85 -1.69 -8.65
C ILE A 20 13.80 -3.20 -8.74
N LEU A 21 13.56 -3.70 -9.94
CA LEU A 21 13.69 -5.10 -10.30
C LEU A 21 15.12 -5.35 -10.78
N TYR A 22 15.82 -6.24 -10.08
CA TYR A 22 17.12 -6.76 -10.48
C TYR A 22 16.92 -8.10 -11.16
N GLN A 23 17.42 -8.26 -12.39
CA GLN A 23 17.30 -9.49 -13.15
C GLN A 23 18.66 -9.87 -13.75
N GLU A 24 19.10 -11.11 -13.52
CA GLU A 24 20.26 -11.66 -14.22
C GLU A 24 19.85 -12.10 -15.63
N GLN A 25 20.58 -11.61 -16.64
CA GLN A 25 20.39 -12.03 -18.04
C GLN A 25 21.25 -13.24 -18.38
N GLU A 26 20.93 -13.94 -19.47
CA GLU A 26 21.66 -15.15 -19.92
C GLU A 26 23.17 -14.91 -20.15
N ASN A 27 23.57 -13.66 -20.39
CA ASN A 27 24.97 -13.24 -20.55
C ASN A 27 25.69 -12.97 -19.20
N GLY A 28 25.03 -13.22 -18.06
CA GLY A 28 25.55 -12.96 -16.71
C GLY A 28 25.51 -11.49 -16.28
N GLN A 29 24.92 -10.58 -17.07
CA GLN A 29 24.79 -9.17 -16.70
C GLN A 29 23.54 -8.94 -15.85
N LEU A 30 23.68 -8.07 -14.85
CA LEU A 30 22.58 -7.65 -13.99
C LEU A 30 21.85 -6.45 -14.61
N HIS A 31 20.59 -6.65 -14.99
CA HIS A 31 19.72 -5.59 -15.49
C HIS A 31 18.88 -5.01 -14.35
N GLN A 32 18.69 -3.69 -14.37
CA GLN A 32 17.91 -2.96 -13.36
C GLN A 32 16.76 -2.23 -14.05
N THR A 33 15.54 -2.46 -13.59
CA THR A 33 14.35 -1.83 -14.16
C THR A 33 13.49 -1.22 -13.06
N SER A 34 13.06 0.03 -13.23
CA SER A 34 12.11 0.67 -12.31
C SER A 34 10.75 -0.02 -12.38
N VAL A 35 10.12 -0.23 -11.24
CA VAL A 35 8.77 -0.78 -11.14
C VAL A 35 7.92 0.19 -10.34
N ASP A 36 6.86 0.70 -10.98
CA ASP A 36 5.98 1.68 -10.34
C ASP A 36 4.95 0.97 -9.45
N PHE A 37 4.79 1.47 -8.23
CA PHE A 37 3.79 0.98 -7.29
C PHE A 37 2.84 2.12 -6.94
N HIS A 38 1.55 1.80 -6.92
CA HIS A 38 0.48 2.72 -6.62
C HIS A 38 -0.15 2.39 -5.27
N LEU A 39 -0.56 3.42 -4.54
CA LEU A 39 -1.28 3.25 -3.30
C LEU A 39 -2.69 2.74 -3.58
N ASP A 40 -3.09 1.66 -2.89
CA ASP A 40 -4.44 1.11 -3.03
C ASP A 40 -5.49 2.09 -2.46
N SER A 41 -6.63 2.19 -3.15
CA SER A 41 -7.82 2.94 -2.72
C SER A 41 -7.67 4.47 -2.59
N VAL A 42 -6.55 5.07 -3.02
CA VAL A 42 -6.35 6.53 -3.05
C VAL A 42 -5.89 6.95 -4.45
N THR A 43 -6.36 8.08 -4.96
CA THR A 43 -5.97 8.59 -6.29
C THR A 43 -4.58 9.23 -6.32
N SER A 44 -3.93 9.39 -5.16
CA SER A 44 -2.60 9.95 -4.99
C SER A 44 -1.63 8.83 -4.63
N ASP A 45 -0.46 8.81 -5.27
CA ASP A 45 0.63 7.88 -4.94
C ASP A 45 1.28 8.21 -3.58
N GLU A 46 1.10 9.45 -3.11
CA GLU A 46 1.54 9.90 -1.78
C GLU A 46 0.39 9.78 -0.76
N CYS A 47 0.68 9.11 0.36
CA CYS A 47 -0.21 9.11 1.52
C CYS A 47 0.15 10.27 2.47
N PRO A 48 -0.78 11.20 2.76
CA PRO A 48 -0.48 12.31 3.65
C PRO A 48 -0.31 11.89 5.12
N PHE A 49 -0.91 10.76 5.54
CA PHE A 49 -0.87 10.27 6.93
C PHE A 49 -0.67 8.76 7.04
N PHE A 50 0.48 8.33 7.58
CA PHE A 50 0.81 6.92 7.75
C PHE A 50 0.42 6.39 9.14
N THR A 51 -0.88 6.45 9.45
CA THR A 51 -1.42 5.98 10.74
C THR A 51 -1.91 4.53 10.65
N PHE A 52 -2.39 4.11 9.48
CA PHE A 52 -2.85 2.75 9.23
C PHE A 52 -1.92 2.03 8.24
N PRO A 53 -1.88 0.69 8.26
CA PRO A 53 -1.20 -0.08 7.24
C PRO A 53 -1.65 0.35 5.83
N LEU A 54 -0.68 0.61 4.96
CA LEU A 54 -0.91 0.97 3.57
C LEU A 54 -0.62 -0.26 2.70
N THR A 55 -1.41 -0.43 1.65
CA THR A 55 -1.19 -1.49 0.67
C THR A 55 -0.81 -0.84 -0.65
N TYR A 56 0.30 -1.30 -1.25
CA TYR A 56 0.76 -0.85 -2.56
C TYR A 56 0.61 -1.97 -3.58
N TYR A 57 0.23 -1.60 -4.81
CA TYR A 57 0.03 -2.53 -5.91
C TYR A 57 0.76 -2.09 -7.16
N HIS A 58 1.13 -3.08 -7.97
CA HIS A 58 1.63 -2.87 -9.32
C HIS A 58 0.71 -3.64 -10.27
N SER A 59 0.21 -2.96 -11.30
CA SER A 59 -0.65 -3.57 -12.31
C SER A 59 0.18 -4.40 -13.28
N ILE A 60 -0.08 -5.71 -13.34
CA ILE A 60 0.57 -6.60 -14.30
C ILE A 60 -0.12 -6.46 -15.67
N THR A 61 0.35 -5.49 -16.46
CA THR A 61 -0.04 -5.30 -17.87
C THR A 61 0.99 -5.97 -18.79
N PRO A 62 0.73 -6.11 -20.10
CA PRO A 62 1.73 -6.66 -21.04
C PRO A 62 3.05 -5.88 -21.10
N SER A 63 3.05 -4.60 -20.68
CA SER A 63 4.26 -3.77 -20.61
C SER A 63 4.95 -3.82 -19.24
N SER A 64 4.37 -4.52 -18.25
CA SER A 64 4.98 -4.66 -16.93
C SER A 64 6.27 -5.49 -17.02
N PRO A 65 7.36 -5.07 -16.37
CA PRO A 65 8.60 -5.84 -16.32
C PRO A 65 8.44 -7.16 -15.55
N LEU A 66 7.40 -7.29 -14.72
CA LEU A 66 7.08 -8.51 -13.98
C LEU A 66 6.19 -9.48 -14.75
N ALA A 67 5.55 -9.06 -15.84
CA ALA A 67 4.54 -9.86 -16.54
C ALA A 67 5.08 -11.19 -17.07
N ALA A 68 6.25 -11.16 -17.74
CA ALA A 68 6.86 -12.38 -18.26
C ALA A 68 7.52 -13.22 -17.16
N LEU A 69 7.98 -12.59 -16.08
CA LEU A 69 8.72 -13.25 -15.00
C LEU A 69 7.80 -14.06 -14.09
N LEU A 70 6.60 -13.56 -13.82
CA LEU A 70 5.62 -14.24 -12.94
C LEU A 70 4.80 -15.32 -13.65
N GLN A 71 4.87 -15.42 -14.99
CA GLN A 71 4.11 -16.40 -15.79
C GLN A 71 4.91 -17.66 -16.14
N ARG A 72 6.23 -17.64 -15.98
CA ARG A 72 7.11 -18.77 -16.32
C ARG A 72 7.29 -19.67 -15.10
N GLU A 73 7.12 -20.98 -15.29
CA GLU A 73 7.41 -21.98 -14.25
C GLU A 73 8.91 -21.97 -13.89
N ASP A 74 9.77 -21.75 -14.88
CA ASP A 74 11.20 -21.45 -14.70
C ASP A 74 11.37 -19.94 -14.49
N ALA A 75 11.02 -19.46 -13.30
CA ALA A 75 11.22 -18.07 -12.93
C ALA A 75 12.73 -17.77 -12.99
N HIS A 76 13.15 -16.98 -13.98
CA HIS A 76 14.49 -16.40 -14.01
C HIS A 76 14.80 -15.75 -12.65
N HIS A 77 16.03 -15.89 -12.16
CA HIS A 77 16.44 -15.28 -10.91
C HIS A 77 16.27 -13.76 -11.00
N PHE A 78 15.30 -13.24 -10.27
CA PHE A 78 15.11 -11.81 -10.07
C PHE A 78 14.95 -11.50 -8.59
N GLU A 79 15.26 -10.26 -8.23
CA GLU A 79 15.00 -9.73 -6.89
C GLU A 79 14.30 -8.37 -7.03
N LEU A 80 13.13 -8.25 -6.42
CA LEU A 80 12.38 -6.99 -6.40
C LEU A 80 12.73 -6.23 -5.12
N VAL A 81 13.49 -5.15 -5.25
CA VAL A 81 13.88 -4.31 -4.11
C VAL A 81 12.91 -3.15 -4.01
N VAL A 82 12.34 -2.96 -2.82
CA VAL A 82 11.38 -1.89 -2.51
C VAL A 82 11.98 -0.94 -1.48
N PHE A 83 11.85 0.36 -1.77
CA PHE A 83 12.30 1.46 -0.93
C PHE A 83 11.08 2.23 -0.45
N LEU A 84 11.03 2.49 0.85
CA LEU A 84 10.07 3.40 1.47
C LEU A 84 10.83 4.62 1.97
N SER A 85 10.35 5.81 1.61
CA SER A 85 10.74 7.07 2.23
C SER A 85 9.53 7.75 2.85
N ALA A 86 9.72 8.35 4.02
CA ALA A 86 8.70 9.13 4.71
C ALA A 86 9.35 10.23 5.57
N VAL A 87 8.59 11.23 5.97
CA VAL A 87 9.01 12.31 6.86
C VAL A 87 8.42 12.07 8.24
N GLN A 88 9.23 12.21 9.30
CA GLN A 88 8.71 12.16 10.66
C GLN A 88 8.01 13.47 11.03
N GLU A 89 6.75 13.37 11.44
CA GLU A 89 5.97 14.54 11.85
C GLU A 89 6.63 15.25 13.06
N GLY A 90 6.58 16.57 13.08
CA GLY A 90 7.14 17.43 14.14
C GLY A 90 8.65 17.67 14.06
N THR A 91 9.44 16.68 13.63
CA THR A 91 10.90 16.84 13.49
C THR A 91 11.35 17.15 12.07
N GLY A 92 10.59 16.72 11.06
CA GLY A 92 10.96 16.83 9.66
C GLY A 92 12.08 15.87 9.24
N GLU A 93 12.49 14.94 10.10
CA GLU A 93 13.55 13.99 9.79
C GLU A 93 13.10 12.98 8.73
N MET A 94 14.00 12.69 7.77
CA MET A 94 13.72 11.73 6.72
C MET A 94 13.97 10.30 7.21
N CYS A 95 12.97 9.44 7.04
CA CYS A 95 13.03 8.03 7.37
C CYS A 95 13.06 7.20 6.08
N GLN A 96 14.06 6.33 5.95
CA GLN A 96 14.15 5.40 4.83
C GLN A 96 14.19 3.95 5.33
N ARG A 97 13.47 3.07 4.63
CA ARG A 97 13.45 1.62 4.84
C ARG A 97 13.51 0.90 3.51
N ARG A 98 14.08 -0.30 3.53
CA ARG A 98 14.31 -1.13 2.34
C ARG A 98 13.98 -2.57 2.68
N THR A 99 13.40 -3.27 1.72
CA THR A 99 13.23 -4.72 1.75
C THR A 99 13.37 -5.24 0.33
N SER A 100 13.55 -6.54 0.17
CA SER A 100 13.50 -7.19 -1.13
C SER A 100 12.60 -8.42 -1.09
N TYR A 101 12.20 -8.86 -2.28
CA TYR A 101 11.39 -10.05 -2.50
C TYR A 101 12.01 -10.91 -3.59
N LEU A 102 12.25 -12.17 -3.27
CA LEU A 102 12.55 -13.23 -4.22
C LEU A 102 11.27 -13.74 -4.89
N PRO A 103 11.34 -14.44 -6.03
CA PRO A 103 10.16 -14.96 -6.72
C PRO A 103 9.35 -15.89 -5.82
N SER A 104 10.01 -16.68 -4.97
CA SER A 104 9.38 -17.60 -4.01
C SER A 104 8.62 -16.91 -2.87
N GLU A 105 8.87 -15.62 -2.63
CA GLU A 105 8.19 -14.83 -1.60
C GLU A 105 6.96 -14.10 -2.15
N ILE A 106 6.78 -14.10 -3.48
CA ILE A 106 5.63 -13.50 -4.16
C ILE A 106 4.56 -14.57 -4.35
N VAL A 107 3.52 -14.51 -3.52
CA VAL A 107 2.43 -15.49 -3.55
C VAL A 107 1.33 -15.07 -4.53
N PRO A 108 1.10 -15.80 -5.63
CA PRO A 108 0.04 -15.47 -6.59
C PRO A 108 -1.34 -15.86 -6.06
N TYR A 109 -2.40 -15.26 -6.62
CA TYR A 109 -3.81 -15.57 -6.31
C TYR A 109 -4.18 -15.47 -4.83
N HIS A 110 -3.54 -14.53 -4.13
CA HIS A 110 -3.78 -14.26 -2.72
C HIS A 110 -4.00 -12.76 -2.51
N ARG A 111 -4.78 -12.45 -1.48
CA ARG A 111 -4.95 -11.08 -0.97
C ARG A 111 -4.60 -11.04 0.51
N PHE A 112 -4.24 -9.86 1.00
CA PHE A 112 -3.98 -9.66 2.42
C PHE A 112 -5.26 -9.85 3.25
N ALA A 113 -5.11 -10.45 4.42
CA ALA A 113 -6.18 -10.55 5.40
C ALA A 113 -6.55 -9.14 5.89
N PRO A 114 -7.84 -8.86 6.19
CA PRO A 114 -8.23 -7.56 6.72
C PRO A 114 -7.51 -7.25 8.04
N VAL A 115 -6.77 -6.14 8.06
CA VAL A 115 -6.02 -5.67 9.23
C VAL A 115 -6.85 -4.66 10.04
N LEU A 116 -7.65 -3.83 9.36
CA LEU A 116 -8.54 -2.88 10.01
C LEU A 116 -9.89 -3.55 10.30
N VAL A 117 -10.24 -3.68 11.59
CA VAL A 117 -11.51 -4.27 12.02
C VAL A 117 -12.26 -3.31 12.93
N ARG A 118 -13.58 -3.44 12.97
CA ARG A 118 -14.43 -2.69 13.89
C ARG A 118 -14.78 -3.57 15.09
N ASN A 119 -14.58 -3.07 16.30
CA ASN A 119 -14.96 -3.78 17.52
C ASN A 119 -16.48 -3.65 17.81
N ALA A 120 -16.96 -4.34 18.85
CA ALA A 120 -18.37 -4.31 19.25
C ALA A 120 -18.88 -2.92 19.65
N LYS A 121 -17.99 -2.00 20.02
CA LYS A 121 -18.31 -0.61 20.37
C LYS A 121 -18.31 0.32 19.15
N GLY A 122 -17.93 -0.18 17.97
CA GLY A 122 -17.86 0.61 16.74
C GLY A 122 -16.52 1.29 16.47
N GLU A 123 -15.49 1.05 17.29
CA GLU A 123 -14.16 1.64 17.14
C GLU A 123 -13.32 0.81 16.16
N TYR A 124 -12.47 1.49 15.38
CA TYR A 124 -11.52 0.84 14.50
C TYR A 124 -10.29 0.36 15.29
N GLN A 125 -9.87 -0.87 15.02
CA GLN A 125 -8.71 -1.50 15.63
C GLN A 125 -7.85 -2.14 14.55
N ILE A 126 -6.53 -2.02 14.71
CA ILE A 126 -5.55 -2.62 13.81
C ILE A 126 -5.16 -3.98 14.39
N LYS A 127 -5.55 -5.06 13.72
CA LYS A 127 -5.13 -6.42 14.06
C LYS A 127 -3.78 -6.73 13.42
N MET A 128 -2.69 -6.29 14.04
CA MET A 128 -1.33 -6.55 13.53
C MET A 128 -1.02 -8.05 13.38
N GLU A 129 -1.71 -8.92 14.12
CA GLU A 129 -1.69 -10.39 13.94
C GLU A 129 -2.10 -10.86 12.52
N ASN A 130 -2.73 -9.99 11.72
CA ASN A 130 -3.16 -10.29 10.35
C ASN A 130 -2.30 -9.59 9.29
N PHE A 131 -1.32 -8.76 9.68
CA PHE A 131 -0.60 -7.89 8.76
C PHE A 131 0.15 -8.67 7.66
N ASP A 132 0.80 -9.76 8.01
CA ASP A 132 1.54 -10.63 7.10
C ASP A 132 0.70 -11.80 6.56
N LYS A 133 -0.53 -11.97 7.06
CA LYS A 133 -1.40 -13.07 6.65
C LYS A 133 -2.03 -12.79 5.30
N THR A 134 -1.94 -13.78 4.43
CA THR A 134 -2.66 -13.79 3.17
C THR A 134 -3.74 -14.87 3.17
N ILE A 135 -4.77 -14.66 2.36
CA ILE A 135 -5.84 -15.62 2.14
C ILE A 135 -6.02 -15.83 0.64
N PRO A 136 -6.31 -17.07 0.20
CA PRO A 136 -6.55 -17.36 -1.21
C PRO A 136 -7.68 -16.48 -1.75
N GLU A 137 -7.43 -15.87 -2.89
CA GLU A 137 -8.44 -15.16 -3.64
C GLU A 137 -9.05 -16.14 -4.64
N LEU A 138 -10.31 -16.54 -4.41
CA LEU A 138 -11.03 -17.40 -5.35
C LEU A 138 -11.05 -16.70 -6.71
N PRO A 139 -10.62 -17.36 -7.80
CA PRO A 139 -10.70 -16.75 -9.12
C PRO A 139 -12.14 -16.37 -9.38
N ALA A 140 -12.37 -15.10 -9.73
CA ALA A 140 -13.68 -14.60 -10.11
C ALA A 140 -14.21 -15.53 -11.21
N ALA A 141 -15.31 -16.23 -10.92
CA ALA A 141 -15.97 -17.09 -11.89
C ALA A 141 -16.22 -16.27 -13.17
N ALA A 142 -15.77 -16.80 -14.32
CA ALA A 142 -16.04 -16.19 -15.60
C ALA A 142 -17.56 -16.07 -15.84
N ASP A 143 -17.97 -14.87 -16.27
CA ASP A 143 -19.26 -14.46 -16.84
C ASP A 143 -20.50 -14.34 -15.93
N SER A 144 -20.97 -13.10 -15.77
CA SER A 144 -22.15 -12.65 -16.52
C SER A 144 -22.21 -11.12 -16.65
N LYS A 145 -22.41 -10.65 -17.88
CA LYS A 145 -22.72 -9.26 -18.24
C LYS A 145 -23.89 -8.73 -17.39
N THR A 146 -23.72 -7.59 -16.71
CA THR A 146 -24.75 -6.52 -16.64
C THR A 146 -24.12 -5.17 -16.27
N PRO A 147 -24.47 -4.06 -16.94
CA PRO A 147 -24.05 -2.72 -16.55
C PRO A 147 -25.09 -2.10 -15.63
N LYS A 148 -24.74 -1.70 -14.39
CA LYS A 148 -25.54 -0.72 -13.64
C LYS A 148 -24.65 0.22 -12.81
N LYS A 149 -24.54 1.44 -13.34
CA LYS A 149 -24.35 2.68 -12.58
C LYS A 149 -25.33 2.68 -11.41
N THR A 150 -24.83 2.71 -10.18
CA THR A 150 -25.47 3.44 -9.08
C THR A 150 -24.35 3.86 -8.15
N ALA A 151 -23.85 5.08 -8.36
CA ALA A 151 -22.95 5.73 -7.42
C ALA A 151 -23.65 5.72 -6.05
N LYS A 152 -23.13 4.92 -5.13
CA LYS A 152 -23.55 4.98 -3.73
C LYS A 152 -22.90 6.23 -3.15
N GLU A 153 -23.72 7.27 -3.04
CA GLU A 153 -23.49 8.47 -2.26
C GLU A 153 -22.95 8.08 -0.87
N ILE A 154 -21.70 8.47 -0.56
CA ILE A 154 -21.20 8.40 0.82
C ILE A 154 -21.64 9.69 1.50
N ARG A 155 -22.65 9.59 2.35
CA ARG A 155 -23.01 10.66 3.29
C ARG A 155 -21.99 10.68 4.42
N ILE A 156 -21.21 11.76 4.50
CA ILE A 156 -20.38 12.03 5.66
C ILE A 156 -21.34 12.45 6.78
N ASN A 157 -21.51 11.59 7.79
CA ASN A 157 -22.11 12.00 9.05
C ASN A 157 -21.09 12.88 9.80
N GLY A 158 -21.08 14.17 9.46
CA GLY A 158 -20.67 15.19 10.40
C GLY A 158 -21.74 15.31 11.47
N GLN A 159 -21.54 14.63 12.60
CA GLN A 159 -22.12 15.09 13.87
C GLN A 159 -20.99 15.62 14.74
N HIS A 160 -21.03 16.94 14.82
CA HIS A 160 -20.22 17.84 15.63
C HIS A 160 -20.20 17.41 17.10
N ALA A 161 -19.00 17.25 17.66
CA ALA A 161 -18.71 17.45 19.07
C ALA A 161 -17.25 17.89 19.19
N ASP A 162 -17.05 19.20 19.08
CA ASP A 162 -16.07 20.01 19.81
C ASP A 162 -14.63 19.50 19.94
N SER A 163 -13.77 19.92 18.99
CA SER A 163 -12.46 20.52 19.32
C SER A 163 -11.74 21.00 18.04
N PHE A 164 -12.27 22.06 17.44
CA PHE A 164 -11.44 23.01 16.67
C PHE A 164 -11.74 24.40 17.21
N GLN A 165 -11.15 24.74 18.36
CA GLN A 165 -11.06 26.13 18.77
C GLN A 165 -9.81 26.73 18.11
N LEU A 166 -10.03 27.45 17.01
CA LEU A 166 -9.19 28.58 16.64
C LEU A 166 -9.55 29.72 17.61
N CYS A 167 -8.68 30.00 18.57
CA CYS A 167 -8.80 31.21 19.39
C CYS A 167 -8.23 32.39 18.59
N GLU A 168 -9.11 33.32 18.21
CA GLU A 168 -8.75 34.72 18.10
C GLU A 168 -8.57 35.27 19.52
N THR A 169 -7.37 35.74 19.85
CA THR A 169 -7.18 36.65 20.97
C THR A 169 -6.97 38.04 20.41
N GLY A 170 -8.07 38.77 20.24
CA GLY A 170 -8.03 40.22 20.37
C GLY A 170 -7.92 40.55 21.85
N LEU A 171 -6.93 41.38 22.21
CA LEU A 171 -7.01 42.24 23.38
C LEU A 171 -6.74 43.66 22.91
N ALA A 172 -7.74 44.49 23.12
CA ALA A 172 -7.71 45.93 22.98
C ALA A 172 -6.85 46.55 24.09
N GLU A 173 -6.17 47.65 23.76
CA GLU A 173 -6.39 48.95 24.39
C GLU A 173 -6.43 50.03 23.29
#